data_AF-A0A7M7Q9P6-F1
#
_entry.id   AF-A0A7M7Q9P6-F1
#
_cell.length_a   1.000
_cell.length_b   1.000
_cell.length_c   1.000
_cell.angle_alpha   90.00
_cell.angle_beta   90.00
_cell.angle_gamma   90.00
#
_symmetry.space_group_name_H-M   'P 1'
#
loop_
_entity.id
_entity.type
_entity.pdbx_description
1 polymer ?
#
loop_
_entity_poly.entity_id
_entity_poly.type
_entity_poly.pdbx_seq_one_letter_code
_entity_poly.pdbx_strand_id
1 'polypeptide(L)'
;MDEIALIDVPKFIDVVFEKTGQKKVSYIGYSVGTTLGFMLLSEKPEYNDKINIAIHIAPVAYFTPPFKPLVNTLLALVPAVEVNISGDNNNA
;
A
#
# COMPACT_ATOMS: atom_id res chain seq x y z
N MET A 1 -1.14 -9.72 -5.44
CA MET A 1 -1.77 -8.65 -4.63
C MET A 1 -3.15 -9.09 -4.17
N ASP A 2 -3.84 -9.89 -4.96
CA ASP A 2 -5.18 -10.43 -4.70
C ASP A 2 -5.28 -11.15 -3.36
N GLU A 3 -4.35 -12.05 -3.04
CA GLU A 3 -4.34 -12.73 -1.72
C GLU A 3 -4.26 -11.73 -0.56
N ILE A 4 -3.37 -10.76 -0.64
CA ILE A 4 -3.23 -9.74 0.40
C ILE A 4 -4.52 -8.90 0.51
N ALA A 5 -5.05 -8.43 -0.61
CA ALA A 5 -6.23 -7.56 -0.63
C ALA A 5 -7.51 -8.28 -0.20
N LEU A 6 -7.70 -9.54 -0.61
CA LEU A 6 -8.96 -10.27 -0.49
C LEU A 6 -8.97 -11.29 0.65
N ILE A 7 -7.81 -11.65 1.20
CA ILE A 7 -7.67 -12.58 2.32
C ILE A 7 -7.08 -11.86 3.52
N ASP A 8 -5.87 -11.31 3.39
CA ASP A 8 -5.13 -10.80 4.56
C ASP A 8 -5.75 -9.53 5.15
N VAL A 9 -5.95 -8.49 4.33
CA VAL A 9 -6.53 -7.21 4.76
C VAL A 9 -7.90 -7.39 5.43
N PRO A 10 -8.88 -8.09 4.83
CA PRO A 10 -10.17 -8.32 5.48
C PRO A 10 -10.03 -9.09 6.81
N LYS A 11 -9.14 -10.08 6.88
CA LYS A 11 -8.88 -10.82 8.12
C LYS A 11 -8.26 -9.94 9.21
N PHE A 12 -7.38 -9.01 8.85
CA PHE A 12 -6.86 -8.02 9.80
C PHE A 12 -7.97 -7.09 10.32
N ILE A 13 -8.87 -6.63 9.45
CA ILE A 13 -10.02 -5.80 9.84
C ILE A 13 -10.93 -6.56 10.80
N ASP A 14 -11.26 -7.83 10.50
CA ASP A 14 -12.11 -8.65 11.37
C ASP A 14 -11.45 -8.90 12.73
N VAL A 15 -10.12 -9.14 12.78
CA VAL A 15 -9.38 -9.23 14.04
C VAL A 15 -9.45 -7.93 14.84
N VAL A 16 -9.41 -6.76 14.20
CA VAL A 16 -9.60 -5.47 14.89
C VAL A 16 -11.00 -5.40 15.50
N PHE A 17 -12.04 -5.85 14.80
CA PHE A 17 -13.40 -5.89 15.36
C PHE A 17 -13.51 -6.84 16.55
N GLU A 18 -12.97 -8.05 16.44
CA GLU A 18 -12.96 -9.04 17.53
C GLU A 18 -12.24 -8.50 18.78
N LYS A 19 -11.14 -7.77 18.60
CA LYS A 19 -10.32 -7.25 19.70
C LYS A 19 -10.87 -5.98 20.33
N THR A 20 -11.52 -5.12 19.55
CA THR A 20 -11.96 -3.79 20.01
C THR A 20 -13.45 -3.67 20.27
N GLY A 21 -14.26 -4.59 19.75
CA GLY A 21 -15.73 -4.52 19.78
C GLY A 21 -16.33 -3.44 18.86
N GLN A 22 -15.50 -2.75 18.07
CA GLN A 22 -15.97 -1.75 17.11
C GLN A 22 -16.66 -2.42 15.92
N LYS A 23 -17.59 -1.70 15.28
CA LYS A 23 -18.32 -2.17 14.09
C LYS A 23 -17.78 -1.60 12.78
N LYS A 24 -16.98 -0.54 12.86
CA LYS A 24 -16.36 0.13 11.71
C LYS A 24 -14.93 0.53 12.02
N VAL A 25 -14.08 0.55 10.99
CA VAL A 25 -12.71 1.08 11.06
C VAL A 25 -12.50 2.23 10.07
N SER A 26 -11.51 3.06 10.35
CA SER A 26 -10.94 4.00 9.36
C SER A 26 -9.77 3.33 8.66
N TYR A 27 -9.81 3.22 7.34
CA TYR A 27 -8.73 2.67 6.54
C TYR A 27 -7.80 3.79 6.07
N ILE A 28 -6.49 3.67 6.33
CA ILE A 28 -5.48 4.60 5.82
C ILE A 28 -4.47 3.81 5.02
N GLY A 29 -4.47 4.00 3.70
CA GLY A 29 -3.55 3.33 2.78
C GLY A 29 -2.51 4.29 2.22
N TYR A 30 -1.26 3.85 2.11
CA TYR A 30 -0.19 4.58 1.43
C TYR A 30 0.33 3.76 0.25
N SER A 31 0.49 4.38 -0.93
CA SER A 31 1.05 3.72 -2.13
C SER A 31 0.35 2.38 -2.41
N VAL A 32 1.05 1.24 -2.32
CA VAL A 32 0.46 -0.10 -2.50
C VAL A 32 -0.72 -0.39 -1.56
N GLY A 33 -0.73 0.18 -0.35
CA GLY A 33 -1.87 0.07 0.57
C GLY A 33 -3.14 0.69 -0.01
N THR A 34 -3.02 1.73 -0.84
CA THR A 34 -4.20 2.29 -1.54
C THR A 34 -4.76 1.30 -2.56
N THR A 35 -3.90 0.58 -3.30
CA THR A 35 -4.34 -0.44 -4.25
C THR A 35 -5.07 -1.57 -3.53
N LEU A 36 -4.54 -2.04 -2.40
CA LEU A 36 -5.19 -3.08 -1.59
C LEU A 36 -6.55 -2.61 -1.07
N GLY A 37 -6.66 -1.36 -0.61
CA GLY A 37 -7.92 -0.75 -0.20
C GLY A 37 -8.94 -0.68 -1.33
N PHE A 38 -8.53 -0.24 -2.52
CA PHE A 38 -9.42 -0.23 -3.69
C PHE A 38 -9.90 -1.63 -4.07
N MET A 39 -9.00 -2.62 -4.14
CA MET A 39 -9.33 -4.00 -4.45
C MET A 39 -10.30 -4.61 -3.43
N LEU A 40 -10.07 -4.39 -2.14
CA LEU A 40 -10.96 -4.90 -1.09
C LEU A 40 -12.37 -4.33 -1.25
N LEU A 41 -12.49 -3.02 -1.39
CA LEU A 41 -13.79 -2.32 -1.41
C LEU A 41 -14.56 -2.52 -2.72
N SER A 42 -13.87 -2.86 -3.82
CA SER A 42 -14.50 -3.22 -5.09
C SER A 42 -14.96 -4.69 -5.13
N GLU A 43 -14.12 -5.62 -4.68
CA GLU A 43 -14.36 -7.06 -4.80
C GLU A 43 -15.18 -7.63 -3.63
N LYS A 44 -15.20 -6.95 -2.47
CA LYS A 44 -15.94 -7.36 -1.27
C LYS A 44 -16.86 -6.25 -0.76
N PRO A 45 -18.00 -6.01 -1.42
CA PRO A 45 -18.93 -4.95 -1.05
C PRO A 45 -19.40 -5.00 0.42
N GLU A 46 -19.39 -6.19 1.05
CA GLU A 46 -19.70 -6.37 2.47
C GLU A 46 -18.74 -5.63 3.42
N TYR A 47 -17.56 -5.23 2.93
CA TYR A 47 -16.61 -4.41 3.68
C TYR A 47 -16.88 -2.91 3.57
N ASN A 48 -17.69 -2.45 2.61
CA ASN A 48 -18.01 -1.03 2.48
C ASN A 48 -18.78 -0.51 3.70
N ASP A 49 -19.68 -1.31 4.25
CA ASP A 49 -20.42 -0.96 5.48
C ASP A 49 -19.54 -1.00 6.74
N LYS A 50 -18.42 -1.74 6.68
CA LYS A 50 -17.44 -1.91 7.76
C LYS A 50 -16.38 -0.80 7.76
N ILE A 51 -16.28 0.02 6.71
CA ILE A 51 -15.36 1.17 6.66
C ILE A 51 -16.12 2.46 6.96
N ASN A 52 -15.61 3.27 7.90
CA ASN A 52 -16.15 4.60 8.20
C ASN A 52 -15.61 5.66 7.23
N ILE A 53 -14.30 5.62 6.98
CA ILE A 53 -13.61 6.49 6.03
C ILE A 53 -12.40 5.74 5.47
N ALA A 54 -12.15 5.90 4.18
CA ALA A 54 -10.93 5.44 3.52
C ALA A 54 -10.10 6.65 3.10
N ILE A 55 -8.88 6.77 3.63
CA ILE A 55 -7.92 7.82 3.30
C ILE A 55 -6.79 7.17 2.49
N HIS A 56 -6.55 7.68 1.29
CA HIS A 56 -5.53 7.16 0.39
C HIS A 56 -4.47 8.22 0.12
N ILE A 57 -3.23 7.92 0.53
CA ILE A 57 -2.07 8.80 0.40
C ILE A 57 -1.18 8.26 -0.72
N ALA A 58 -0.86 9.10 -1.71
CA ALA A 58 -0.19 8.70 -2.94
C ALA A 58 -0.86 7.49 -3.62
N PRO A 59 -2.13 7.63 -4.07
CA PRO A 59 -2.92 6.50 -4.53
C PRO A 59 -2.41 5.89 -5.84
N VAL A 60 -2.45 4.57 -5.93
CA VAL A 60 -2.09 3.78 -7.11
C VAL A 60 -3.24 2.82 -7.43
N ALA A 61 -4.10 3.18 -8.39
CA ALA A 61 -5.20 2.34 -8.85
C ALA A 61 -4.88 1.59 -10.15
N TYR A 62 -4.11 2.23 -11.03
CA TYR A 62 -3.68 1.67 -12.31
C TYR A 62 -2.17 1.76 -12.43
N PHE A 63 -1.56 0.72 -12.97
CA PHE A 63 -0.13 0.67 -13.22
C PHE A 63 0.10 0.41 -14.72
N THR A 64 0.20 1.47 -15.50
CA THR A 64 0.45 1.39 -16.95
C THR A 64 1.90 1.79 -17.26
N PRO A 65 2.71 0.92 -17.88
CA PRO A 65 4.04 1.29 -18.37
C PRO A 65 3.97 2.39 -19.46
N PRO A 66 4.98 3.27 -19.59
CA PRO A 66 6.27 3.27 -18.91
C PRO A 66 6.31 4.19 -17.67
N PHE A 67 6.81 3.63 -16.57
CA PHE A 67 6.66 4.18 -15.22
C PHE A 67 7.82 5.08 -14.79
N LYS A 68 8.14 6.09 -15.59
CA LYS A 68 9.19 7.07 -15.24
C LYS A 68 8.82 8.03 -14.10
N PRO A 69 7.57 8.54 -13.96
CA PRO A 69 7.28 9.60 -13.00
C PRO A 69 7.40 9.17 -11.55
N LEU A 70 6.80 8.03 -11.14
CA LEU A 70 6.80 7.63 -9.73
C LEU A 70 8.18 7.19 -9.23
N VAL A 71 8.96 6.48 -10.06
CA VAL A 71 10.35 6.14 -9.72
C VAL A 71 11.19 7.40 -9.55
N ASN A 72 11.05 8.37 -10.46
CA ASN A 72 11.78 9.63 -10.37
C ASN A 72 11.36 10.46 -9.14
N THR A 73 10.08 10.50 -8.79
CA THR A 73 9.60 11.16 -7.58
C THR A 73 10.10 10.46 -6.32
N LEU A 74 10.10 9.12 -6.27
CA LEU A 74 10.60 8.37 -5.13
C LEU A 74 12.12 8.56 -4.96
N LEU A 75 12.89 8.54 -6.06
CA LEU A 75 14.32 8.83 -6.07
C LEU A 75 14.61 10.28 -5.64
N ALA A 76 13.80 11.24 -6.07
CA ALA A 76 13.95 12.64 -5.68
C ALA A 76 13.62 12.91 -4.20
N LEU A 77 12.82 12.05 -3.57
CA LEU A 77 12.47 12.12 -2.15
C LEU A 77 13.49 11.40 -1.24
N VAL A 78 14.32 10.52 -1.79
CA VAL A 78 15.49 10.03 -1.09
C VAL A 78 16.49 11.19 -1.08
N PRO A 79 16.76 11.86 0.06
CA PRO A 79 17.86 12.82 0.12
C PRO A 79 19.10 12.07 -0.35
N ALA A 80 19.92 12.68 -1.20
CA ALA A 80 21.08 12.07 -1.83
C ALA A 80 21.95 11.31 -0.80
N VAL A 81 21.59 10.07 -0.52
CA VAL A 81 22.49 9.07 0.01
C VAL A 81 23.29 8.73 -1.22
N GLU A 82 24.49 9.30 -1.30
CA GLU A 82 25.52 8.76 -2.16
C GLU A 82 25.63 7.28 -1.80
N VAL A 83 24.93 6.43 -2.54
CA VAL A 83 25.24 5.02 -2.58
C VAL A 83 26.55 4.99 -3.35
N ASN A 84 27.64 5.19 -2.62
CA ASN A 84 28.98 4.96 -3.09
C ASN A 84 29.09 3.44 -3.26
N ILE A 85 28.59 2.93 -4.38
CA ILE A 85 29.00 1.64 -4.90
C ILE A 85 30.41 1.88 -5.45
N SER A 86 31.36 2.15 -4.56
CA SER A 86 32.76 1.91 -4.85
C SER A 86 32.84 0.39 -4.97
N GLY A 87 32.70 -0.09 -6.21
CA GLY A 87 33.25 -1.39 -6.56
C GLY A 87 34.71 -1.35 -6.12
N ASP A 88 35.03 -2.13 -5.09
CA ASP A 88 36.40 -2.54 -4.87
C ASP A 88 36.69 -3.61 -5.93
N ASN A 89 37.07 -3.13 -7.10
CA ASN A 89 37.58 -3.91 -8.19
C ASN A 89 39.05 -3.58 -8.40
N ASN A 90 39.93 -3.89 -7.43
CA ASN A 90 41.38 -4.03 -7.67
C ASN A 90 42.11 -4.89 -6.60
N ASN A 91 42.33 -6.16 -6.94
CA ASN A 91 43.58 -6.93 -6.78
C ASN A 91 44.38 -6.87 -5.45
N ALA A 92 44.32 -7.97 -4.68
CA ALA A 92 45.49 -8.62 -4.07
C ALA A 92 45.17 -10.09 -3.74
#